data_AF-A0A6M0V3K7-F1
#
_entry.id   AF-A0A6M0V3K7-F1
#
_cell.length_a   1.000
_cell.length_b   1.000
_cell.length_c   1.000
_cell.angle_alpha   90.00
_cell.angle_beta   90.00
_cell.angle_gamma   90.00
#
_symmetry.space_group_name_H-M   'P 1'
#
loop_
_entity.id
_entity.type
_entity.pdbx_description
1 polymer ?
#
loop_
_entity_poly.entity_id
_entity_poly.type
_entity_poly.pdbx_seq_one_letter_code
_entity_poly.pdbx_strand_id
1 'polypeptide(L)' 'MNYKDIENLVIEAKRGDDEALLKLMVQFKPFIFKTANSFNIKNYDTFDLVQIGYIALINAVDKYKR' A
#
# COMPACT_ATOMS: atom_id res chain seq x y z
N MET A 1 11.85 7.92 4.70
CA MET A 1 12.09 6.57 5.25
C MET A 1 13.10 5.88 4.35
N ASN A 2 14.10 5.19 4.89
CA ASN A 2 15.05 4.45 4.06
C ASN A 2 14.51 3.04 3.73
N TYR A 3 15.19 2.27 2.87
CA TYR A 3 14.68 0.96 2.45
C TYR A 3 14.61 -0.08 3.59
N LYS A 4 15.56 -0.05 4.54
CA LYS A 4 15.60 -1.00 5.67
C LYS A 4 14.44 -0.76 6.62
N ASP A 5 14.11 0.50 6.87
CA ASP A 5 12.95 0.88 7.67
C ASP A 5 11.66 0.35 7.05
N ILE A 6 11.49 0.51 5.72
CA ILE A 6 10.32 -0.01 4.99
C ILE A 6 10.29 -1.54 5.08
N GLU A 7 11.43 -2.20 4.89
CA GLU A 7 11.51 -3.67 4.95
C GLU A 7 11.14 -4.22 6.34
N ASN A 8 11.55 -3.53 7.41
CA ASN A 8 11.17 -3.88 8.77
C ASN A 8 9.67 -3.70 9.00
N LEU A 9 9.09 -2.58 8.55
CA LEU A 9 7.65 -2.37 8.62
C LEU A 9 6.87 -3.45 7.85
N VAL A 10 7.37 -3.91 6.70
CA VAL A 10 6.75 -4.99 5.94
C VAL A 10 6.76 -6.31 6.73
N ILE A 11 7.86 -6.65 7.42
CA ILE A 11 7.87 -7.85 8.28
C ILE A 11 6.86 -7.72 9.42
N GLU A 12 6.89 -6.62 10.16
CA GLU A 12 6.03 -6.44 11.33
C GLU A 12 4.55 -6.42 10.92
N ALA A 13 4.22 -5.72 9.83
CA ALA A 13 2.87 -5.73 9.26
C ALA A 13 2.42 -7.15 8.83
N LYS A 14 3.31 -7.93 8.21
CA LYS A 14 3.04 -9.33 7.85
C LYS A 14 2.80 -10.22 9.08
N ARG A 15 3.37 -9.88 10.25
CA ARG A 15 3.13 -10.56 11.53
C ARG A 15 1.84 -10.13 12.23
N GLY A 16 1.10 -9.18 11.65
CA GLY A 16 -0.16 -8.67 12.21
C GLY A 16 -0.02 -7.37 13.00
N ASP A 17 1.10 -6.64 12.88
CA ASP A 17 1.22 -5.29 13.45
C ASP A 17 0.45 -4.27 12.59
N ASP A 18 -0.74 -3.89 13.05
CA ASP A 18 -1.60 -2.90 12.41
C ASP A 18 -0.97 -1.51 12.34
N GLU A 19 -0.12 -1.13 13.30
CA GLU A 19 0.57 0.16 13.29
C GLU A 19 1.64 0.19 12.20
N ALA A 20 2.36 -0.92 12.02
CA ALA A 20 3.32 -1.08 10.93
C ALA A 20 2.62 -1.02 9.56
N LEU A 21 1.47 -1.69 9.42
CA LEU A 21 0.65 -1.63 8.20
C LEU A 21 0.17 -0.20 7.93
N LEU A 22 -0.33 0.51 8.95
CA LEU A 22 -0.78 1.89 8.83
C LEU A 22 0.36 2.82 8.38
N LYS A 23 1.57 2.66 8.93
CA LYS A 23 2.76 3.41 8.51
C LYS A 23 3.08 3.18 7.02
N LEU A 24 2.98 1.93 6.55
CA LEU A 24 3.14 1.62 5.12
C LEU A 24 2.04 2.29 4.27
N MET A 25 0.79 2.22 4.69
CA MET A 25 -0.33 2.85 3.97
C MET A 25 -0.15 4.36 3.84
N VAL A 26 0.31 5.05 4.90
CA VAL A 26 0.63 6.49 4.87
C VAL A 26 1.82 6.76 3.94
N GLN A 27 2.88 5.97 4.05
CA GLN A 27 4.09 6.11 3.24
C GLN A 27 3.82 5.96 1.74
N PHE A 28 2.96 5.00 1.34
CA PHE A 28 2.63 4.73 -0.06
C PHE A 28 1.41 5.50 -0.57
N LYS A 29 0.66 6.21 0.29
CA LYS A 29 -0.49 7.02 -0.10
C LYS A 29 -0.22 7.93 -1.31
N PRO A 30 0.85 8.76 -1.35
CA PRO A 30 1.07 9.65 -2.49
C PRO A 30 1.28 8.89 -3.81
N PHE A 31 1.96 7.74 -3.75
CA PHE A 31 2.17 6.88 -4.91
C PHE A 31 0.87 6.26 -5.40
N ILE A 32 0.05 5.71 -4.48
CA ILE A 32 -1.25 5.12 -4.80
C ILE A 32 -2.17 6.16 -5.46
N PHE A 33 -2.27 7.36 -4.90
CA PHE A 33 -3.09 8.44 -5.47
C PHE A 33 -2.57 8.89 -6.84
N LYS A 34 -1.26 9.06 -6.99
CA LYS A 34 -0.66 9.45 -8.29
C LYS A 34 -0.93 8.40 -9.36
N THR A 35 -0.80 7.11 -9.02
CA THR A 35 -1.09 6.01 -9.93
C THR A 35 -2.57 5.93 -10.27
N ALA A 36 -3.47 6.01 -9.29
CA ALA A 36 -4.91 6.00 -9.51
C ALA A 36 -5.35 7.13 -10.46
N ASN A 37 -4.85 8.35 -10.25
CA ASN A 37 -5.14 9.51 -11.10
C ASN A 37 -4.60 9.40 -12.54
N SER A 38 -3.70 8.44 -12.82
CA SER A 38 -3.17 8.22 -14.16
C SER A 38 -4.07 7.35 -15.04
N PHE A 39 -5.12 6.75 -14.47
CA PHE A 39 -6.08 5.91 -15.18
C PHE A 39 -7.45 6.58 -15.22
N ASN A 40 -8.15 6.38 -16.34
CA ASN A 40 -9.56 6.71 -16.50
C ASN A 40 -10.30 5.45 -16.94
N ILE A 41 -10.89 4.72 -15.98
CA ILE A 41 -11.58 3.45 -16.24
C ILE A 41 -13.09 3.69 -16.14
N LYS A 42 -13.83 3.22 -17.15
CA LYS A 42 -15.28 3.34 -17.18
C LYS A 42 -15.91 2.72 -15.93
N ASN A 43 -16.82 3.47 -15.27
CA ASN A 43 -17.52 3.09 -14.04
C ASN A 43 -16.66 2.98 -12.78
N TYR A 44 -15.43 3.49 -12.80
CA TYR A 44 -14.61 3.64 -11.59
C TYR A 44 -14.36 5.11 -11.35
N ASP A 45 -14.55 5.56 -10.12
CA ASP A 45 -14.01 6.84 -9.68
C ASP A 45 -12.58 6.69 -9.16
N THR A 46 -11.93 7.82 -8.88
CA THR A 46 -10.56 7.82 -8.33
C THR A 46 -10.46 7.08 -7.01
N PHE A 47 -11.47 7.16 -6.15
CA PHE A 47 -11.44 6.53 -4.82
C PHE A 47 -11.57 5.01 -4.92
N ASP A 48 -12.34 4.49 -5.88
CA ASP A 48 -12.36 3.06 -6.19
C ASP A 48 -10.96 2.55 -6.57
N LEU A 49 -10.26 3.29 -7.44
CA LEU A 49 -8.90 2.94 -7.87
C LEU A 49 -7.89 3.05 -6.72
N VAL A 50 -8.03 4.07 -5.86
CA VAL A 50 -7.21 4.22 -4.65
C VAL A 50 -7.42 3.03 -3.71
N GLN A 51 -8.67 2.57 -3.52
CA GLN A 51 -8.96 1.41 -2.69
C GLN A 51 -8.31 0.13 -3.24
N ILE A 52 -8.38 -0.09 -4.56
CA ILE A 52 -7.67 -1.20 -5.22
C ILE A 52 -6.17 -1.11 -4.97
N GLY A 53 -5.59 0.09 -5.04
CA GLY A 53 -4.17 0.31 -4.73
C GLY A 53 -3.80 -0.07 -3.30
N TYR A 54 -4.64 0.25 -2.31
CA TYR A 54 -4.43 -0.18 -0.92
C TYR A 54 -4.58 -1.69 -0.74
N ILE A 55 -5.57 -2.32 -1.38
CA ILE A 55 -5.72 -3.79 -1.37
C ILE A 55 -4.48 -4.46 -1.96
N ALA A 56 -3.94 -3.92 -3.05
CA ALA A 56 -2.70 -4.41 -3.66
C ALA A 56 -1.49 -4.28 -2.72
N LEU A 57 -1.37 -3.16 -1.99
CA LEU A 57 -0.33 -2.97 -0.97
C LEU A 57 -0.43 -4.01 0.15
N ILE A 58 -1.62 -4.22 0.71
CA ILE A 58 -1.86 -5.22 1.77
C ILE A 58 -1.48 -6.63 1.28
N ASN A 59 -1.92 -6.99 0.07
CA ASN A 59 -1.56 -8.27 -0.54
C ASN A 59 -0.06 -8.41 -0.81
N ALA A 60 0.64 -7.31 -1.13
CA ALA A 60 2.09 -7.32 -1.32
C ALA A 60 2.84 -7.56 -0.01
N VAL A 61 2.36 -6.99 1.10
CA VAL A 61 2.88 -7.26 2.46
C VAL A 61 2.70 -8.74 2.80
N ASP A 62 1.50 -9.29 2.61
CA ASP A 62 1.21 -10.70 2.88
C ASP A 62 2.08 -11.65 2.05
N LYS A 63 2.29 -11.34 0.77
CA LYS A 63 3.11 -12.15 -0.14
C LYS A 63 4.61 -11.90 -0.04
N TYR A 64 5.06 -10.96 0.79
CA TYR A 64 6.47 -10.62 0.91
C TYR A 64 7.28 -11.84 1.37
N LYS A 65 8.30 -12.22 0.60
CA LYS A 65 9.18 -13.36 0.92
C LYS A 65 10.33 -12.86 1.77
N ARG A 66 10.20 -13.04 3.10
CA ARG A 66 11.27 -12.83 4.08
C ARG A 66 11.14 -13.85 5.20
#